data_AF-K1QC48-F1
#
_entry.id   AF-K1QC48-F1
#
_cell.length_a   1.000
_cell.length_b   1.000
_cell.length_c   1.000
_cell.angle_alpha   90.00
_cell.angle_beta   90.00
_cell.angle_gamma   90.00
#
_symmetry.space_group_name_H-M   'P 1'
#
loop_
_entity.id
_entity.type
_entity.pdbx_description
1 polymer ?
#
loop_
_entity_poly.entity_id
_entity_poly.type
_entity_poly.pdbx_seq_one_letter_code
_entity_poly.pdbx_strand_id
1 'polypeptide(L)'
;MRLEEQAKILKEEIRRLERNQQREKEAANMEYLKNILLKFLSLKVGDERQQLVPVLTTMLKLSPEEKTTLDAAAQGLKEKTTLPINPNNSSSKEEVGGLISTAGQDWCERQGLDGGLISNRWAGLA
;
A
#
# COMPACT_ATOMS: atom_id res chain seq x y z
N MET A 1 35.73 -42.70 -11.73
CA MET A 1 35.18 -41.34 -11.87
C MET A 1 34.94 -40.69 -10.50
N ARG A 2 35.99 -40.28 -9.77
CA ARG A 2 35.83 -39.55 -8.49
C ARG A 2 35.68 -38.03 -8.70
N LEU A 3 36.36 -37.52 -9.72
CA LEU A 3 36.36 -36.10 -10.09
C LEU A 3 35.02 -35.67 -10.71
N GLU A 4 34.38 -36.54 -11.50
CA GLU A 4 33.09 -36.24 -12.12
C GLU A 4 31.97 -36.12 -11.08
N GLU A 5 31.97 -36.96 -10.04
CA GLU A 5 31.00 -36.87 -8.95
C GLU A 5 31.21 -35.60 -8.12
N GLN A 6 32.47 -35.23 -7.85
CA GLN A 6 32.78 -33.96 -7.20
C GLN A 6 32.34 -32.75 -8.04
N ALA A 7 32.56 -32.80 -9.37
CA ALA A 7 32.10 -31.76 -10.28
C ALA A 7 30.57 -31.65 -10.32
N LYS A 8 29.86 -32.78 -10.21
CA LYS A 8 28.39 -32.81 -10.14
C LYS A 8 27.87 -32.19 -8.84
N ILE A 9 28.46 -32.56 -7.69
CA ILE A 9 28.10 -32.01 -6.38
C ILE A 9 28.33 -30.49 -6.36
N LEU A 10 29.48 -30.03 -6.85
CA LEU A 10 29.81 -28.61 -6.90
C LEU A 10 28.82 -27.81 -7.77
N LYS A 11 28.43 -28.35 -8.93
CA LYS A 11 27.44 -27.69 -9.79
C LYS A 11 26.07 -27.58 -9.12
N GLU A 12 25.66 -28.60 -8.37
CA GLU A 12 24.40 -28.58 -7.63
C GLU A 12 24.44 -27.56 -6.48
N GLU A 13 25.58 -27.47 -5.79
CA GLU A 13 25.79 -26.50 -4.72
C GLU A 13 25.77 -25.06 -5.24
N ILE A 14 26.39 -24.79 -6.40
CA ILE A 14 26.32 -23.48 -7.06
C ILE A 14 24.86 -23.10 -7.34
N ARG A 15 24.09 -24.00 -7.96
CA ARG A 15 22.65 -23.75 -8.25
C ARG A 15 21.81 -23.56 -6.99
N ARG A 16 22.17 -24.22 -5.89
CA ARG A 16 21.53 -24.03 -4.58
C ARG A 16 21.83 -22.64 -4.03
N LEU A 17 23.10 -22.24 -4.05
CA LEU A 17 23.55 -20.93 -3.58
C LEU A 17 22.93 -19.79 -4.38
N GLU A 18 22.86 -19.91 -5.71
CA GLU A 18 22.21 -18.91 -6.56
C GLU A 18 20.74 -18.69 -6.20
N ARG A 19 19.99 -19.78 -5.95
CA ARG A 19 18.58 -19.69 -5.50
C ARG A 19 18.46 -19.05 -4.12
N ASN A 20 19.36 -19.37 -3.19
CA ASN A 20 19.36 -18.77 -1.86
C ASN A 20 19.69 -17.29 -1.93
N GLN A 21 20.70 -16.89 -2.71
CA GLN A 21 21.04 -15.48 -2.92
C GLN A 21 19.89 -14.69 -3.55
N GLN A 22 19.18 -15.28 -4.50
CA GLN A 22 18.00 -14.64 -5.09
C GLN A 22 16.90 -14.41 -4.03
N ARG A 23 16.64 -15.39 -3.16
CA ARG A 23 15.69 -15.25 -2.04
C ARG A 23 16.14 -14.19 -1.04
N GLU A 24 17.42 -14.16 -0.70
CA GLU A 24 17.98 -13.15 0.21
C GLU A 24 17.88 -11.74 -0.39
N LYS A 25 18.16 -11.60 -1.69
CA LYS A 25 18.00 -10.34 -2.41
C LYS A 25 16.55 -9.86 -2.44
N GLU A 26 15.62 -10.76 -2.71
CA GLU A 26 14.18 -10.45 -2.67
C GLU A 26 13.72 -10.07 -1.26
N ALA A 27 14.19 -10.78 -0.23
CA ALA A 27 13.91 -10.48 1.17
C ALA A 27 14.46 -9.10 1.57
N ALA A 28 15.70 -8.78 1.21
CA ALA A 28 16.31 -7.48 1.48
C ALA A 28 15.56 -6.35 0.75
N ASN A 29 15.12 -6.58 -0.50
CA ASN A 29 14.32 -5.62 -1.24
C ASN A 29 12.96 -5.35 -0.56
N MET A 30 12.32 -6.40 -0.04
CA MET A 30 11.07 -6.28 0.72
C MET A 30 11.25 -5.53 2.04
N GLU A 31 12.35 -5.78 2.76
CA GLU A 31 12.68 -5.06 3.97
C GLU A 31 12.90 -3.56 3.69
N TYR A 32 13.63 -3.24 2.61
CA TYR A 32 13.79 -1.87 2.17
C TYR A 32 12.44 -1.20 1.87
N LEU A 33 11.57 -1.85 1.09
CA LEU A 33 10.24 -1.35 0.78
C LEU A 33 9.41 -1.10 2.04
N LYS A 34 9.41 -2.03 3.00
CA LYS A 34 8.75 -1.86 4.30
C LYS A 34 9.23 -0.60 5.02
N ASN A 35 10.55 -0.38 5.06
CA ASN A 35 11.12 0.80 5.71
C ASN A 35 10.70 2.10 5.02
N ILE A 36 10.67 2.12 3.69
CA ILE A 36 10.20 3.29 2.92
C ILE A 36 8.70 3.54 3.15
N LEU A 37 7.87 2.50 3.16
CA LEU A 37 6.44 2.61 3.45
C LEU A 37 6.20 3.14 4.86
N LEU A 38 6.89 2.61 5.86
CA LEU A 38 6.78 3.08 7.24
C LEU A 38 7.19 4.56 7.36
N LYS A 39 8.26 4.97 6.69
CA LYS A 39 8.65 6.39 6.62
C LYS A 39 7.56 7.23 5.96
N PHE A 40 7.05 6.81 4.80
CA PHE A 40 6.00 7.54 4.07
C PHE A 40 4.73 7.74 4.89
N LEU A 41 4.32 6.74 5.68
CA LEU A 41 3.14 6.82 6.54
C LEU A 41 3.37 7.63 7.83
N SER A 42 4.62 7.68 8.33
CA SER A 42 4.97 8.39 9.56
C SER A 42 5.30 9.88 9.34
N LEU A 43 5.76 10.23 8.14
CA LEU A 43 6.06 11.62 7.76
C LEU A 43 4.77 12.42 7.58
N LYS A 44 4.80 13.68 8.03
CA LYS A 44 3.73 14.64 7.74
C LYS A 44 3.71 14.95 6.24
N VAL A 45 2.56 15.40 5.73
CA VAL A 45 2.44 15.90 4.36
C VAL A 45 3.44 17.03 4.12
N GLY A 46 4.17 16.97 3.01
CA GLY A 46 5.29 17.87 2.73
C GLY A 46 6.34 17.27 1.79
N ASP A 47 7.43 18.01 1.58
CA ASP A 47 8.44 17.71 0.56
C ASP A 47 9.17 16.39 0.80
N GLU A 48 9.45 16.04 2.05
CA GLU A 48 10.09 14.75 2.40
C GLU A 48 9.22 13.56 2.01
N ARG A 49 7.89 13.69 2.12
CA ARG A 49 6.95 12.64 1.74
C ARG A 49 6.85 12.50 0.22
N GLN A 50 6.96 13.61 -0.53
CA GLN A 50 7.00 13.60 -1.99
C GLN A 50 8.28 12.93 -2.53
N GLN A 51 9.42 13.12 -1.87
CA GLN A 51 10.68 12.48 -2.27
C GLN A 51 10.62 10.94 -2.22
N LEU A 52 9.72 10.38 -1.42
CA LEU A 52 9.52 8.93 -1.32
C LEU A 52 8.62 8.37 -2.43
N VAL A 53 7.81 9.19 -3.10
CA VAL A 53 6.86 8.72 -4.13
C VAL A 53 7.58 8.09 -5.34
N PRO A 54 8.67 8.65 -5.90
CA PRO A 54 9.42 8.00 -6.97
C PRO A 54 9.99 6.64 -6.53
N VAL A 55 10.49 6.54 -5.30
CA VAL A 55 11.05 5.29 -4.75
C VAL A 55 9.98 4.21 -4.65
N LEU A 56 8.79 4.56 -4.12
CA LEU A 56 7.64 3.67 -4.06
C LEU A 56 7.14 3.28 -5.45
N THR A 57 7.11 4.23 -6.39
CA THR A 57 6.72 3.98 -7.79
C THR A 57 7.60 2.91 -8.43
N THR A 58 8.92 3.01 -8.28
CA THR A 58 9.85 2.03 -8.85
C THR A 58 9.77 0.68 -8.14
N MET A 59 9.68 0.67 -6.81
CA MET A 59 9.67 -0.57 -6.00
C MET A 59 8.38 -1.37 -6.16
N LEU A 60 7.23 -0.70 -6.24
CA LEU A 60 5.91 -1.32 -6.41
C LEU A 60 5.49 -1.45 -7.88
N LYS A 61 6.29 -0.90 -8.82
CA LYS A 61 5.99 -0.82 -10.26
C LYS A 61 4.60 -0.20 -10.52
N LEU A 62 4.35 0.93 -9.88
CA LEU A 62 3.07 1.62 -9.97
C LEU A 62 2.84 2.19 -11.38
N SER A 63 1.57 2.21 -11.78
CA SER A 63 1.10 2.91 -12.97
C SER A 63 1.15 4.44 -12.77
N PRO A 64 1.10 5.23 -13.86
CA PRO A 64 1.05 6.70 -13.76
C PRO A 64 -0.16 7.22 -12.96
N GLU A 65 -1.30 6.53 -13.03
CA GLU A 65 -2.53 6.86 -12.31
C GLU A 65 -2.35 6.68 -10.78
N GLU A 66 -1.79 5.53 -10.37
CA GLU A 66 -1.49 5.23 -8.97
C GLU A 66 -0.42 6.18 -8.39
N LYS A 67 0.59 6.53 -9.21
CA LYS A 67 1.59 7.54 -8.84
C LYS A 67 0.93 8.89 -8.54
N THR A 68 0.01 9.33 -9.40
CA THR A 68 -0.70 10.62 -9.22
C THR A 68 -1.49 10.63 -7.91
N THR A 69 -2.13 9.51 -7.57
CA THR A 69 -2.83 9.33 -6.28
C THR A 69 -1.86 9.45 -5.09
N LEU A 70 -0.66 8.86 -5.19
CA LEU A 70 0.36 8.96 -4.14
C LEU A 70 0.95 10.38 -4.02
N ASP A 71 1.14 11.07 -5.13
CA ASP A 71 1.60 12.47 -5.16
C ASP A 71 0.57 13.39 -4.47
N ALA A 72 -0.72 13.21 -4.77
CA ALA A 72 -1.81 13.92 -4.10
C ALA A 72 -1.85 13.62 -2.58
N ALA A 73 -1.70 12.35 -2.20
CA ALA A 73 -1.64 11.92 -0.81
C ALA A 73 -0.40 12.47 -0.07
N ALA A 74 0.74 12.62 -0.76
CA ALA A 74 1.96 13.20 -0.22
C ALA A 74 1.83 14.72 0.00
N GLN A 75 1.11 15.40 -0.89
CA GLN A 75 0.80 16.84 -0.82
C GLN A 75 -0.38 17.15 0.13
N GLY A 76 -1.12 16.13 0.57
CA GLY A 76 -2.31 16.32 1.42
C GLY A 76 -3.54 16.83 0.66
N LEU A 77 -3.50 16.80 -0.68
CA LEU A 77 -4.66 17.05 -1.52
C LEU A 77 -5.58 15.83 -1.45
N LYS A 78 -6.64 15.91 -0.64
CA LYS A 78 -7.75 14.96 -0.74
C LYS A 78 -8.38 15.16 -2.12
N GLU A 79 -8.23 14.21 -3.02
CA GLU A 79 -8.82 14.32 -4.34
C GLU A 79 -10.35 14.37 -4.22
N LYS A 80 -10.92 15.48 -4.71
CA LYS A 80 -12.34 15.63 -5.00
C LYS A 80 -12.67 14.57 -6.05
N THR A 81 -13.32 13.48 -5.66
CA THR A 81 -13.85 12.45 -6.56
C THR A 81 -14.53 13.11 -7.76
N THR A 82 -13.83 13.18 -8.89
CA THR A 82 -14.35 13.71 -10.14
C THR A 82 -15.24 12.65 -10.78
N LEU A 83 -16.50 12.62 -10.36
CA LEU A 83 -17.58 12.29 -11.28
C LEU A 83 -17.92 13.56 -12.07
N PRO A 84 -18.24 13.48 -13.38
CA PRO A 84 -18.71 14.64 -14.12
C PRO A 84 -19.98 15.17 -13.45
N ILE A 85 -19.89 16.36 -12.86
CA ILE A 85 -21.02 17.05 -12.27
C ILE A 85 -21.94 17.44 -13.43
N ASN A 86 -23.00 16.66 -13.66
CA ASN A 86 -24.14 17.10 -14.45
C ASN A 86 -24.78 18.27 -13.69
N PRO A 87 -24.85 19.50 -14.27
CA PRO A 87 -25.36 20.66 -13.56
C PRO A 87 -26.87 20.60 -13.22
N ASN A 88 -27.59 19.56 -13.64
CA ASN A 88 -29.05 19.48 -13.54
C ASN A 88 -29.55 18.32 -12.65
N ASN A 89 -29.02 18.16 -11.44
CA ASN A 89 -29.72 17.37 -10.41
C ASN A 89 -29.61 18.03 -9.03
N SER A 90 -30.59 18.87 -8.73
CA SER A 90 -30.95 19.27 -7.38
C SER A 90 -31.91 18.22 -6.79
N SER A 91 -31.39 17.10 -6.28
CA SER A 91 -32.17 16.19 -5.44
C SER A 91 -31.29 15.27 -4.59
N SER A 92 -31.53 15.32 -3.28
CA SER A 92 -31.15 14.35 -2.24
C SER A 92 -29.67 14.24 -1.84
N LYS A 93 -29.27 15.06 -0.86
CA LYS A 93 -28.02 14.93 -0.09
C LYS A 93 -28.12 14.04 1.15
N GLU A 94 -29.22 13.32 1.39
CA GLU A 94 -29.47 12.70 2.72
C GLU A 94 -29.34 11.16 2.80
N GLU A 95 -29.17 10.42 1.70
CA GLU A 95 -29.23 8.94 1.79
C GLU A 95 -27.86 8.25 1.90
N VAL A 96 -26.75 8.89 1.50
CA VAL A 96 -25.45 8.21 1.39
C VAL A 96 -24.76 8.01 2.77
N GLY A 97 -25.14 8.81 3.77
CA GLY A 97 -24.56 8.74 5.12
C GLY A 97 -24.95 7.49 5.92
N GLY A 98 -26.12 6.91 5.66
CA GLY A 98 -26.63 5.75 6.41
C GLY A 98 -25.92 4.44 6.08
N LEU A 99 -25.59 4.22 4.80
CA LEU A 99 -25.04 2.94 4.32
C LEU A 99 -23.60 2.69 4.77
N ILE A 100 -22.81 3.75 4.95
CA ILE A 100 -21.41 3.65 5.38
C ILE A 100 -21.34 3.25 6.87
N SER A 101 -22.30 3.69 7.68
CA SER A 101 -22.39 3.34 9.10
C SER A 101 -22.67 1.85 9.29
N THR A 102 -23.61 1.29 8.52
CA THR A 102 -24.00 -0.12 8.62
C THR A 102 -22.92 -1.06 8.08
N ALA A 103 -22.22 -0.69 7.00
CA ALA A 103 -21.14 -1.51 6.43
C ALA A 103 -19.91 -1.58 7.36
N GLY A 104 -19.61 -0.49 8.07
CA GLY A 104 -18.53 -0.47 9.07
C GLY A 104 -18.85 -1.33 10.31
N GLN A 105 -20.11 -1.34 10.73
CA GLN A 105 -20.59 -2.16 11.86
C GLN A 105 -20.56 -3.66 11.53
N ASP A 106 -21.00 -4.06 10.33
CA ASP A 106 -21.03 -5.46 9.88
C ASP A 106 -19.62 -6.07 9.69
N TRP A 107 -18.63 -5.26 9.31
CA TRP A 107 -17.23 -5.71 9.25
C TRP A 107 -16.61 -5.91 10.64
N CYS A 108 -16.95 -5.08 11.62
CA CYS A 108 -16.49 -5.21 13.02
C CYS A 108 -17.11 -6.43 13.72
N GLU A 109 -18.41 -6.69 13.52
CA GLU A 109 -19.10 -7.86 14.10
C GLU A 109 -18.54 -9.19 13.57
N ARG A 110 -18.19 -9.27 12.28
CA ARG A 110 -17.57 -10.48 11.69
C ARG A 110 -16.18 -10.79 12.23
N GLN A 111 -15.49 -9.80 12.80
CA GLN A 111 -14.14 -9.94 13.37
C GLN A 111 -14.14 -10.02 14.91
N GLY A 112 -15.31 -9.96 15.56
CA GLY A 112 -15.43 -10.08 17.02
C GLY A 112 -14.74 -8.95 17.79
N LEU A 113 -14.64 -7.75 17.20
CA LEU A 113 -13.99 -6.60 17.83
C LEU A 113 -15.05 -5.67 18.44
N ASP A 114 -14.96 -5.42 19.76
CA ASP A 114 -15.90 -4.54 20.47
C ASP A 114 -15.85 -3.10 19.88
N GLY A 115 -16.98 -2.66 19.35
CA GLY A 115 -17.15 -1.42 18.57
C GLY A 115 -16.96 -0.10 19.33
N GLY A 116 -16.42 -0.12 20.55
CA GLY A 116 -16.29 1.05 21.43
C GLY A 116 -15.13 2.00 21.12
N LEU A 117 -14.14 1.60 20.31
CA LEU A 117 -12.87 2.34 20.18
C LEU A 117 -12.67 3.09 18.85
N ILE A 118 -13.56 2.95 17.87
CA ILE A 118 -13.32 3.45 16.50
C ILE A 118 -14.19 4.67 16.14
N SER A 119 -15.15 5.06 16.99
CA SER A 119 -16.08 6.18 16.71
C SER A 119 -15.35 7.54 16.52
N ASN A 120 -14.24 7.76 17.22
CA ASN A 120 -13.57 9.07 17.22
C ASN A 120 -12.53 9.27 16.11
N ARG A 121 -12.17 8.23 15.33
CA ARG A 121 -11.14 8.35 14.28
C ARG A 121 -11.70 8.72 12.91
N TRP A 122 -13.01 8.51 12.68
CA TRP A 122 -13.67 8.77 11.41
C TRP A 122 -14.47 10.08 11.36
N ALA A 123 -14.76 10.69 12.51
CA ALA A 123 -15.46 11.99 12.58
C ALA A 123 -14.61 13.18 12.08
N GLY A 124 -13.27 13.05 12.05
CA GLY A 124 -12.36 14.14 11.66
C GLY A 124 -12.07 14.25 10.15
N LEU A 125 -12.81 13.54 9.30
CA LEU A 125 -12.57 13.51 7.85
C LEU A 125 -13.70 14.09 7.00
N ALA A 126 -14.79 14.59 7.61
CA ALA A 126 -15.84 15.37 6.96
C ALA A 126 -15.64 16.87 7.16
#